data_AF-A0A9P4SAY6-F1
#
_entry.id   AF-A0A9P4SAY6-F1
#
_cell.length_a   1.000
_cell.length_b   1.000
_cell.length_c   1.000
_cell.angle_alpha   90.00
_cell.angle_beta   90.00
_cell.angle_gamma   90.00
#
_symmetry.space_group_name_H-M   'P 1'
#
loop_
_entity.id
_entity.type
_entity.pdbx_description
1 polymer ?
#
loop_
_entity_poly.entity_id
_entity_poly.type
_entity_poly.pdbx_seq_one_letter_code
_entity_poly.pdbx_strand_id
1 'polypeptide(L)'
;MQTPPKGEALALNNELMTKEWGRINPSDFPNLHREHCTLTDYHIDTYNCIAWSVGEKQFWISPPKTRDEFVKLYEIFGAEEIKKKDDPRVFAAGYLKNGVPTHAARVYNELWESKFGEGPRLTHPPTGLDGSNSYGSATIYFSTPYDPAGKLNQLRELVANRKPKTDLTPIRQNLEQHCQPLFKAFDDHLKAWEAACKKMSKDTLPAEYAQIQECNPLLALGPKILPLLVEKFPSGDFGFAAGLYDKLQSDHRYTVPADRVDIKCTLKAESLKIVDLYVEDFFNVIVRTALQNFEKPKKPFANRQELLKSNEFLDIAQQGWKVIPFMLDSYIKQHREGKASLWHIVLEEFNNPKGQTDKPIAASTKADFDKWIDWFNKVTPQQWSDGDHKLYEKYQNDI
;
A
#
# COMPACT_ATOMS: atom_id res chain seq x y z
N MET A 1 -18.61 28.61 27.25
CA MET A 1 -19.16 27.85 28.40
C MET A 1 -20.48 27.24 27.98
N GLN A 2 -20.56 25.91 27.84
CA GLN A 2 -21.83 25.22 27.65
C GLN A 2 -22.49 25.02 29.02
N THR A 3 -23.79 25.32 29.12
CA THR A 3 -24.61 25.03 30.31
C THR A 3 -24.52 23.56 30.68
N PRO A 4 -24.34 23.20 31.97
CA PRO A 4 -24.25 21.81 32.37
C PRO A 4 -25.55 21.05 32.05
N PRO A 5 -25.48 19.76 31.70
CA PRO A 5 -26.65 18.97 31.34
C PRO A 5 -27.62 18.84 32.53
N LYS A 6 -28.92 18.97 32.27
CA LYS A 6 -29.98 18.70 33.26
C LYS A 6 -29.99 17.20 33.64
N GLY A 7 -30.60 16.86 34.79
CA GLY A 7 -30.46 15.56 35.48
C GLY A 7 -30.55 14.29 34.63
N GLU A 8 -31.43 14.23 33.62
CA GLU A 8 -31.54 13.07 32.72
C GLU A 8 -30.33 12.92 31.78
N ALA A 9 -29.82 14.03 31.24
CA ALA A 9 -28.64 14.02 30.38
C ALA A 9 -27.37 13.71 31.17
N LEU A 10 -27.29 14.10 32.44
CA LEU A 10 -26.20 13.72 33.34
C LEU A 10 -26.23 12.22 33.68
N ALA A 11 -27.41 11.66 33.93
CA ALA A 11 -27.59 10.23 34.20
C ALA A 11 -27.19 9.37 32.98
N LEU A 12 -27.65 9.76 31.78
CA LEU A 12 -27.29 9.09 30.53
C LEU A 12 -25.78 9.14 30.26
N ASN A 13 -25.14 10.30 30.49
CA ASN A 13 -23.69 10.44 30.34
C ASN A 13 -22.91 9.56 31.32
N ASN A 14 -23.39 9.40 32.56
CA ASN A 14 -22.77 8.53 33.55
C ASN A 14 -22.90 7.04 33.19
N GLU A 15 -24.05 6.62 32.65
CA GLU A 15 -24.24 5.26 32.16
C GLU A 15 -23.30 4.96 30.99
N LEU A 16 -23.26 5.85 29.99
CA LEU A 16 -22.39 5.70 28.83
C LEU A 16 -20.91 5.70 29.21
N MET A 17 -20.49 6.61 30.10
CA MET A 17 -19.12 6.61 30.64
C MET A 17 -18.80 5.29 31.36
N THR A 18 -19.74 4.72 32.14
CA THR A 18 -19.52 3.43 32.81
C THR A 18 -19.27 2.32 31.80
N LYS A 19 -20.11 2.26 30.76
CA LYS A 19 -20.01 1.27 29.70
C LYS A 19 -18.69 1.38 28.93
N GLU A 20 -18.33 2.60 28.52
CA GLU A 20 -17.13 2.84 27.73
C GLU A 20 -15.85 2.70 28.55
N TRP A 21 -15.86 3.09 29.83
CA TRP A 21 -14.74 2.87 30.74
C TRP A 21 -14.39 1.39 30.91
N GLY A 22 -15.40 0.50 30.88
CA GLY A 22 -15.20 -0.95 30.92
C GLY A 22 -14.40 -1.52 29.74
N ARG A 23 -14.18 -0.73 28.67
CA ARG A 23 -13.33 -1.10 27.53
C ARG A 23 -11.86 -0.74 27.73
N ILE A 24 -11.54 0.05 28.73
CA ILE A 24 -10.18 0.44 29.08
C ILE A 24 -9.69 -0.54 30.14
N ASN A 25 -8.53 -1.16 29.90
CA ASN A 25 -7.91 -2.02 30.89
C ASN A 25 -7.16 -1.16 31.94
N PRO A 26 -7.63 -1.09 33.21
CA PRO A 26 -7.01 -0.21 34.20
C PRO A 26 -5.55 -0.59 34.53
N SER A 27 -5.16 -1.86 34.35
CA SER A 27 -3.77 -2.30 34.57
C SER A 27 -2.78 -1.67 33.59
N ASP A 28 -3.27 -1.20 32.45
CA ASP A 28 -2.43 -0.58 31.43
C ASP A 28 -2.15 0.89 31.77
N PHE A 29 -3.01 1.52 32.57
CA PHE A 29 -3.00 2.97 32.84
C PHE A 29 -3.11 3.27 34.36
N PRO A 30 -2.03 3.04 35.13
CA PRO A 30 -2.07 3.14 36.59
C PRO A 30 -2.39 4.54 37.13
N ASN A 31 -2.14 5.58 36.33
CA ASN A 31 -2.38 6.99 36.69
C ASN A 31 -3.70 7.54 36.13
N LEU A 32 -4.48 6.71 35.42
CA LEU A 32 -5.72 7.13 34.78
C LEU A 32 -6.91 6.83 35.69
N HIS A 33 -7.44 7.89 36.30
CA HIS A 33 -8.57 7.80 37.23
C HIS A 33 -9.85 8.32 36.57
N ARG A 34 -10.94 7.57 36.73
CA ARG A 34 -12.23 7.81 36.04
C ARG A 34 -12.80 9.19 36.36
N GLU A 35 -12.70 9.60 37.61
CA GLU A 35 -13.17 10.88 38.14
C GLU A 35 -12.45 12.10 37.54
N HIS A 36 -11.29 11.89 36.91
CA HIS A 36 -10.53 12.94 36.23
C HIS A 36 -10.69 12.90 34.70
N CYS A 37 -11.59 12.05 34.19
CA CYS A 37 -11.81 11.85 32.77
C CYS A 37 -13.23 12.24 32.37
N THR A 38 -13.38 12.78 31.16
CA THR A 38 -14.68 13.04 30.53
C THR A 38 -14.78 12.31 29.21
N LEU A 39 -15.89 11.60 28.98
CA LEU A 39 -16.19 10.99 27.68
C LEU A 39 -16.47 12.07 26.64
N THR A 40 -15.69 12.08 25.56
CA THR A 40 -15.86 13.03 24.45
C THR A 40 -16.21 12.34 23.13
N ASP A 41 -16.06 11.01 23.04
CA ASP A 41 -16.60 10.16 21.98
C ASP A 41 -16.67 8.71 22.43
N TYR A 42 -17.59 7.96 21.81
CA TYR A 42 -17.75 6.53 22.07
C TYR A 42 -16.70 5.70 21.32
N HIS A 43 -16.63 4.39 21.61
CA HIS A 43 -15.85 3.47 20.79
C HIS A 43 -16.28 3.57 19.31
N ILE A 44 -15.28 3.69 18.44
CA ILE A 44 -15.40 3.59 16.98
C ILE A 44 -14.07 3.02 16.47
N ASP A 45 -14.09 2.20 15.44
CA ASP A 45 -12.92 1.47 14.93
C ASP A 45 -12.26 2.16 13.71
N THR A 46 -12.80 3.29 13.27
CA THR A 46 -12.41 3.98 12.02
C THR A 46 -11.09 4.75 12.13
N TYR A 47 -10.75 5.30 13.31
CA TYR A 47 -9.53 6.08 13.54
C TYR A 47 -8.93 5.74 14.91
N ASN A 48 -7.68 6.12 15.17
CA ASN A 48 -7.01 5.89 16.46
C ASN A 48 -6.53 7.20 17.11
N CYS A 49 -5.72 7.10 18.17
CA CYS A 49 -5.11 8.23 18.87
C CYS A 49 -4.27 9.14 17.97
N ILE A 50 -3.48 8.57 17.07
CA ILE A 50 -2.57 9.32 16.20
C ILE A 50 -3.39 10.09 15.18
N ALA A 51 -4.32 9.42 14.48
CA ALA A 51 -5.29 10.09 13.62
C ALA A 51 -6.01 11.22 14.37
N TRP A 52 -6.47 10.95 15.60
CA TRP A 52 -7.16 11.96 16.39
C TRP A 52 -6.31 13.19 16.70
N SER A 53 -5.07 12.96 17.10
CA SER A 53 -4.14 14.01 17.51
C SER A 53 -3.85 15.01 16.40
N VAL A 54 -3.92 14.57 15.14
CA VAL A 54 -3.75 15.44 13.97
C VAL A 54 -5.08 15.99 13.43
N GLY A 55 -6.23 15.60 13.99
CA GLY A 55 -7.55 16.07 13.58
C GLY A 55 -8.26 15.18 12.54
N GLU A 56 -7.85 13.92 12.41
CA GLU A 56 -8.44 12.92 11.52
C GLU A 56 -9.42 11.98 12.24
N LYS A 57 -10.52 11.62 11.56
CA LYS A 57 -11.60 10.75 12.07
C LYS A 57 -12.10 9.69 11.07
N GLN A 58 -11.62 9.72 9.83
CA GLN A 58 -12.11 8.91 8.71
C GLN A 58 -11.23 7.69 8.42
N PHE A 59 -10.02 7.63 8.99
CA PHE A 59 -9.12 6.49 8.82
C PHE A 59 -8.11 6.37 9.96
N TRP A 60 -7.54 5.16 10.08
CA TRP A 60 -6.51 4.80 11.05
C TRP A 60 -5.13 5.23 10.55
N ILE A 61 -4.29 5.77 11.46
CA ILE A 61 -2.88 6.05 11.18
C ILE A 61 -2.04 5.20 12.14
N SER A 62 -1.40 4.16 11.62
CA SER A 62 -0.53 3.28 12.39
C SER A 62 0.69 4.04 12.91
N PRO A 63 1.19 3.73 14.11
CA PRO A 63 2.40 4.36 14.63
C PRO A 63 3.63 4.03 13.76
N PRO A 64 4.39 5.04 13.32
CA PRO A 64 5.74 4.89 12.81
C PRO A 64 6.65 4.16 13.81
N LYS A 65 7.74 3.55 13.33
CA LYS A 65 8.63 2.73 14.17
C LYS A 65 9.73 3.53 14.84
N THR A 66 10.00 4.73 14.34
CA THR A 66 11.05 5.59 14.89
C THR A 66 10.48 6.93 15.37
N ARG A 67 11.16 7.53 16.34
CA ARG A 67 10.92 8.90 16.81
C ARG A 67 10.93 9.89 15.64
N ASP A 68 11.89 9.77 14.74
CA ASP A 68 12.10 10.75 13.66
C ASP A 68 11.01 10.65 12.60
N GLU A 69 10.56 9.45 12.24
CA GLU A 69 9.37 9.28 11.38
C GLU A 69 8.10 9.83 12.06
N PHE A 70 7.99 9.68 13.38
CA PHE A 70 6.86 10.25 14.12
C PHE A 70 6.86 11.76 14.09
N VAL A 71 8.01 12.41 14.30
CA VAL A 71 8.13 13.85 14.12
C VAL A 71 7.80 14.24 12.68
N LYS A 72 8.33 13.49 11.70
CA LYS A 72 8.08 13.74 10.28
C LYS A 72 6.60 13.67 9.91
N LEU A 73 5.87 12.72 10.48
CA LEU A 73 4.42 12.59 10.31
C LEU A 73 3.70 13.89 10.70
N TYR A 74 4.03 14.48 11.85
CA TYR A 74 3.43 15.72 12.32
C TYR A 74 3.87 16.94 11.50
N GLU A 75 5.12 16.97 11.05
CA GLU A 75 5.61 18.01 10.12
C GLU A 75 4.81 18.02 8.81
N ILE A 76 4.47 16.85 8.27
CA ILE A 76 3.66 16.73 7.05
C ILE A 76 2.27 17.34 7.27
N PHE A 77 1.70 17.19 8.47
CA PHE A 77 0.45 17.83 8.87
C PHE A 77 0.60 19.29 9.29
N GLY A 78 1.81 19.84 9.23
CA GLY A 78 2.10 21.25 9.45
C GLY A 78 2.35 21.63 10.90
N ALA A 79 2.67 20.68 11.78
CA ALA A 79 3.10 20.94 13.14
C ALA A 79 4.64 20.91 13.25
N GLU A 80 5.17 21.64 14.22
CA GLU A 80 6.60 21.66 14.55
C GLU A 80 6.85 20.95 15.87
N GLU A 81 8.01 20.30 16.02
CA GLU A 81 8.41 19.72 17.29
C GLU A 81 8.71 20.81 18.33
N ILE A 82 8.12 20.68 19.51
CA ILE A 82 8.29 21.57 20.64
C ILE A 82 9.07 20.87 21.75
N LYS A 83 10.17 21.48 22.18
CA LYS A 83 11.09 20.91 23.19
C LYS A 83 10.57 21.01 24.62
N LYS A 84 9.61 21.89 24.89
CA LYS A 84 9.12 22.22 26.23
C LYS A 84 7.62 21.94 26.33
N LYS A 85 7.23 21.06 27.25
CA LYS A 85 5.82 20.65 27.44
C LYS A 85 4.88 21.79 27.82
N ASP A 86 5.42 22.82 28.45
CA ASP A 86 4.71 24.00 28.98
C ASP A 86 4.71 25.18 28.00
N ASP A 87 5.26 25.01 26.80
CA ASP A 87 5.17 26.02 25.76
C ASP A 87 3.70 26.19 25.33
N PRO A 88 3.18 27.43 25.27
CA PRO A 88 1.78 27.70 24.96
C PRO A 88 1.34 27.27 23.56
N ARG A 89 2.30 26.95 22.67
CA ARG A 89 2.03 26.44 21.33
C ARG A 89 1.75 24.94 21.31
N VAL A 90 2.04 24.21 22.39
CA VAL A 90 1.82 22.76 22.46
C VAL A 90 0.33 22.46 22.25
N PHE A 91 0.07 21.68 21.21
CA PHE A 91 -1.26 21.21 20.81
C PHE A 91 -1.36 19.69 20.89
N ALA A 92 -0.27 18.97 20.66
CA ALA A 92 -0.25 17.50 20.73
C ALA A 92 1.01 16.96 21.41
N ALA A 93 0.94 15.72 21.86
CA ALA A 93 2.06 14.98 22.44
C ALA A 93 2.15 13.57 21.86
N GLY A 94 3.39 13.15 21.63
CA GLY A 94 3.79 11.79 21.31
C GLY A 94 4.21 11.03 22.55
N TYR A 95 3.66 9.83 22.70
CA TYR A 95 4.00 8.89 23.75
C TYR A 95 4.91 7.81 23.18
N LEU A 96 6.07 7.63 23.83
CA LEU A 96 7.07 6.66 23.41
C LEU A 96 7.25 5.61 24.50
N LYS A 97 7.29 4.35 24.09
CA LYS A 97 7.67 3.20 24.91
C LYS A 97 9.00 2.67 24.40
N ASN A 98 10.03 2.68 25.25
CA ASN A 98 11.39 2.27 24.88
C ASN A 98 11.92 2.99 23.62
N GLY A 99 11.59 4.27 23.46
CA GLY A 99 11.98 5.09 22.31
C GLY A 99 11.12 4.90 21.05
N VAL A 100 10.16 3.96 21.05
CA VAL A 100 9.26 3.70 19.92
C VAL A 100 7.93 4.41 20.14
N PRO A 101 7.43 5.19 19.17
CA PRO A 101 6.11 5.81 19.25
C PRO A 101 4.99 4.78 19.36
N THR A 102 4.05 5.00 20.28
CA THR A 102 2.93 4.07 20.51
C THR A 102 1.58 4.76 20.61
N HIS A 103 1.56 6.05 20.95
CA HIS A 103 0.30 6.77 21.20
C HIS A 103 0.47 8.27 20.98
N ALA A 104 -0.66 8.96 20.85
CA ALA A 104 -0.72 10.41 20.78
C ALA A 104 -1.92 10.98 21.52
N ALA A 105 -1.76 12.17 22.07
CA ALA A 105 -2.82 12.94 22.70
C ALA A 105 -2.81 14.36 22.14
N ARG A 106 -3.93 15.07 22.27
CA ARG A 106 -4.02 16.50 21.94
C ARG A 106 -4.61 17.30 23.09
N VAL A 107 -4.30 18.60 23.13
CA VAL A 107 -4.86 19.52 24.12
C VAL A 107 -6.33 19.78 23.79
N TYR A 108 -7.19 19.66 24.80
CA TYR A 108 -8.63 19.91 24.73
C TYR A 108 -9.11 20.53 26.04
N ASN A 109 -9.54 21.80 26.00
CA ASN A 109 -10.01 22.56 27.17
C ASN A 109 -9.08 22.43 28.39
N GLU A 110 -7.80 22.76 28.22
CA GLU A 110 -6.74 22.70 29.25
C GLU A 110 -6.35 21.29 29.75
N LEU A 111 -7.07 20.25 29.28
CA LEU A 111 -6.73 18.84 29.51
C LEU A 111 -6.09 18.22 28.26
N TRP A 112 -5.63 16.98 28.41
CA TRP A 112 -5.28 16.16 27.27
C TRP A 112 -6.48 15.31 26.86
N GLU A 113 -6.57 14.97 25.59
CA GLU A 113 -7.63 14.15 25.03
C GLU A 113 -7.01 13.11 24.09
N SER A 114 -7.39 11.86 24.32
CA SER A 114 -6.85 10.68 23.62
C SER A 114 -7.96 9.72 23.23
N LYS A 115 -7.73 9.00 22.13
CA LYS A 115 -8.53 7.82 21.76
C LYS A 115 -7.78 6.54 22.10
N PHE A 116 -8.40 5.59 22.79
CA PHE A 116 -7.72 4.40 23.30
C PHE A 116 -7.76 3.25 22.29
N GLY A 117 -7.03 3.38 21.19
CA GLY A 117 -7.12 2.45 20.06
C GLY A 117 -8.52 2.43 19.45
N GLU A 118 -9.18 1.27 19.47
CA GLU A 118 -10.60 1.12 19.07
C GLU A 118 -11.59 1.62 20.14
N GLY A 119 -11.10 1.84 21.36
CA GLY A 119 -11.87 2.25 22.52
C GLY A 119 -12.40 3.68 22.45
N PRO A 120 -12.94 4.20 23.57
CA PRO A 120 -13.53 5.53 23.62
C PRO A 120 -12.48 6.64 23.45
N ARG A 121 -12.98 7.86 23.24
CA ARG A 121 -12.21 9.08 23.35
C ARG A 121 -12.53 9.78 24.67
N LEU A 122 -11.50 10.02 25.47
CA LEU A 122 -11.64 10.64 26.79
C LEU A 122 -10.68 11.81 26.94
N THR A 123 -11.07 12.79 27.76
CA THR A 123 -10.10 13.70 28.39
C THR A 123 -9.38 12.99 29.52
N HIS A 124 -8.17 13.43 29.84
CA HIS A 124 -7.37 12.96 30.96
C HIS A 124 -6.35 14.04 31.41
N PRO A 125 -5.83 13.96 32.65
CA PRO A 125 -4.70 14.78 33.08
C PRO A 125 -3.46 14.51 32.22
N PRO A 126 -2.50 15.47 32.11
CA PRO A 126 -1.26 15.28 31.36
C PRO A 126 -0.49 14.00 31.70
N THR A 127 -0.47 13.63 32.99
CA THR A 127 0.23 12.45 33.49
C THR A 127 -0.64 11.20 33.55
N GLY A 128 -1.90 11.28 33.12
CA GLY A 128 -2.85 10.17 33.26
C GLY A 128 -2.44 8.91 32.50
N LEU A 129 -1.70 9.06 31.41
CA LEU A 129 -1.21 7.95 30.58
C LEU A 129 0.28 7.63 30.78
N ASP A 130 0.98 8.40 31.60
CA ASP A 130 2.42 8.23 31.82
C ASP A 130 2.71 6.95 32.61
N GLY A 131 3.78 6.26 32.23
CA GLY A 131 4.19 5.00 32.85
C GLY A 131 3.27 3.84 32.52
N SER A 132 2.41 4.01 31.51
CA SER A 132 1.54 2.95 31.02
C SER A 132 2.36 1.81 30.43
N ASN A 133 1.93 0.58 30.71
CA ASN A 133 2.51 -0.61 30.08
C ASN A 133 2.22 -0.64 28.58
N SER A 134 1.21 0.10 28.12
CA SER A 134 0.80 0.12 26.71
C SER A 134 1.41 1.28 25.92
N TYR A 135 1.48 2.50 26.47
CA TYR A 135 1.87 3.70 25.71
C TYR A 135 3.21 4.33 26.14
N GLY A 136 3.79 3.96 27.28
CA GLY A 136 5.01 4.59 27.79
C GLY A 136 4.75 6.00 28.35
N SER A 137 5.51 7.01 27.89
CA SER A 137 5.46 8.37 28.44
C SER A 137 5.44 9.44 27.35
N ALA A 138 4.75 10.55 27.64
CA ALA A 138 4.77 11.73 26.77
C ALA A 138 6.17 12.35 26.76
N THR A 139 6.86 12.28 25.62
CA THR A 139 8.26 12.74 25.49
C THR A 139 8.50 13.65 24.28
N ILE A 140 7.53 13.75 23.38
CA ILE A 140 7.57 14.61 22.20
C ILE A 140 6.33 15.49 22.24
N TYR A 141 6.46 16.77 21.91
CA TYR A 141 5.36 17.71 21.86
C TYR A 141 5.33 18.39 20.50
N PHE A 142 4.15 18.78 20.05
CA PHE A 142 3.94 19.37 18.74
C PHE A 142 3.14 20.66 18.82
N SER A 143 3.50 21.62 17.98
CA SER A 143 2.78 22.88 17.89
C SER A 143 1.38 22.70 17.31
N THR A 144 0.52 23.70 17.47
CA THR A 144 -0.67 23.82 16.62
C THR A 144 -0.23 23.81 15.15
N PRO A 145 -0.87 23.00 14.29
CA PRO A 145 -0.52 22.98 12.88
C PRO A 145 -0.80 24.31 12.19
N TYR A 146 0.05 24.76 11.26
CA TYR A 146 -0.16 26.01 10.52
C TYR A 146 -1.28 25.90 9.47
N ASP A 147 -1.52 24.71 8.92
CA ASP A 147 -2.59 24.40 7.95
C ASP A 147 -3.08 22.95 8.14
N PRO A 148 -3.79 22.66 9.24
CA PRO A 148 -4.26 21.30 9.52
C PRO A 148 -5.28 20.84 8.46
N ALA A 149 -6.10 21.76 7.95
CA ALA A 149 -7.16 21.42 7.02
C ALA A 149 -6.61 21.06 5.63
N GLY A 150 -5.70 21.86 5.06
CA GLY A 150 -5.19 21.63 3.72
C GLY A 150 -4.46 20.28 3.57
N LYS A 151 -3.55 19.97 4.51
CA LYS A 151 -2.78 18.71 4.49
C LYS A 151 -3.66 17.48 4.73
N LEU A 152 -4.57 17.54 5.70
CA LEU A 152 -5.52 16.45 5.91
C LEU A 152 -6.46 16.28 4.72
N ASN A 153 -6.90 17.36 4.08
CA ASN A 153 -7.78 17.26 2.92
C ASN A 153 -7.08 16.57 1.74
N GLN A 154 -5.78 16.81 1.51
CA GLN A 154 -5.02 16.08 0.49
C GLN A 154 -5.00 14.56 0.77
N LEU A 155 -4.78 14.17 2.03
CA LEU A 155 -4.80 12.75 2.41
C LEU A 155 -6.22 12.16 2.31
N ARG A 156 -7.25 12.90 2.72
CA ARG A 156 -8.66 12.50 2.58
C ARG A 156 -9.07 12.35 1.13
N GLU A 157 -8.66 13.26 0.25
CA GLU A 157 -8.92 13.17 -1.19
C GLU A 157 -8.29 11.92 -1.80
N LEU A 158 -7.08 11.55 -1.37
CA LEU A 158 -6.45 10.30 -1.76
C LEU A 158 -7.27 9.08 -1.28
N VAL A 159 -7.77 9.12 -0.05
CA VAL A 159 -8.51 8.02 0.61
C VAL A 159 -9.98 7.93 0.18
N ALA A 160 -10.58 9.03 -0.30
CA ALA A 160 -12.00 9.14 -0.62
C ALA A 160 -12.34 8.40 -1.91
N ASN A 161 -12.89 7.18 -1.78
CA ASN A 161 -13.60 6.37 -2.80
C ASN A 161 -13.11 6.55 -4.24
N ARG A 162 -11.79 6.60 -4.41
CA ARG A 162 -11.17 6.76 -5.71
C ARG A 162 -11.26 5.43 -6.43
N LYS A 163 -12.06 5.40 -7.49
CA LYS A 163 -12.02 4.28 -8.44
C LYS A 163 -10.78 4.47 -9.32
N PRO A 164 -9.98 3.40 -9.53
CA PRO A 164 -8.94 3.43 -10.57
C PRO A 164 -9.58 3.88 -11.89
N LYS A 165 -8.88 4.68 -12.71
CA LYS A 165 -9.44 5.07 -14.01
C LYS A 165 -9.41 3.89 -14.98
N THR A 166 -8.43 3.01 -14.80
CA THR A 166 -8.31 1.79 -15.58
C THR A 166 -8.74 0.57 -14.80
N ASP A 167 -9.60 -0.22 -15.43
CA ASP A 167 -10.05 -1.50 -14.94
C ASP A 167 -9.08 -2.61 -15.37
N LEU A 168 -8.45 -3.28 -14.38
CA LEU A 168 -7.59 -4.43 -14.62
C LEU A 168 -8.37 -5.75 -14.75
N THR A 169 -9.68 -5.75 -14.46
CA THR A 169 -10.54 -6.94 -14.53
C THR A 169 -10.46 -7.67 -15.87
N PRO A 170 -10.46 -7.00 -17.04
CA PRO A 170 -10.38 -7.71 -18.33
C PRO A 170 -9.06 -8.48 -18.51
N ILE A 171 -7.94 -7.89 -18.06
CA ILE A 171 -6.62 -8.54 -18.10
C ILE A 171 -6.63 -9.76 -17.17
N ARG A 172 -7.15 -9.59 -15.95
CA ARG A 172 -7.32 -10.68 -14.98
C ARG A 172 -8.10 -11.84 -15.59
N GLN A 173 -9.28 -11.57 -16.16
CA GLN A 173 -10.17 -12.60 -16.71
C GLN A 173 -9.53 -13.38 -17.86
N ASN A 174 -8.83 -12.69 -18.77
CA ASN A 174 -8.14 -13.36 -19.87
C ASN A 174 -6.97 -14.22 -19.39
N LEU A 175 -6.16 -13.70 -18.47
CA LEU A 175 -5.06 -14.46 -17.88
C LEU A 175 -5.59 -15.64 -17.07
N GLU A 176 -6.66 -15.48 -16.29
CA GLU A 176 -7.28 -16.55 -15.50
C GLU A 176 -7.69 -17.72 -16.37
N GLN A 177 -8.41 -17.44 -17.47
CA GLN A 177 -8.89 -18.48 -18.40
C GLN A 177 -7.77 -19.37 -18.94
N HIS A 178 -6.55 -18.85 -19.11
CA HIS A 178 -5.43 -19.57 -19.72
C HIS A 178 -4.35 -19.98 -18.72
N CYS A 179 -4.25 -19.32 -17.56
CA CYS A 179 -3.20 -19.50 -16.56
C CYS A 179 -3.77 -20.00 -15.22
N GLN A 180 -4.76 -20.90 -15.28
CA GLN A 180 -5.47 -21.44 -14.11
C GLN A 180 -4.57 -21.87 -12.94
N PRO A 181 -3.43 -22.57 -13.16
CA PRO A 181 -2.54 -22.96 -12.06
C PRO A 181 -2.00 -21.76 -11.27
N LEU A 182 -1.59 -20.68 -11.95
CA LEU A 182 -1.10 -19.47 -11.29
C LEU A 182 -2.19 -18.80 -10.46
N PHE A 183 -3.39 -18.65 -11.02
CA PHE A 183 -4.51 -17.99 -10.35
C PHE A 183 -4.96 -18.75 -9.12
N LYS A 184 -5.09 -20.07 -9.26
CA LYS A 184 -5.40 -20.95 -8.12
C LYS A 184 -4.35 -20.82 -7.02
N ALA A 185 -3.06 -20.85 -7.37
CA ALA A 185 -1.99 -20.69 -6.38
C ALA A 185 -2.03 -19.31 -5.70
N PHE A 186 -2.23 -18.24 -6.48
CA PHE A 186 -2.37 -16.88 -5.96
C PHE A 186 -3.54 -16.77 -4.98
N ASP A 187 -4.74 -17.21 -5.35
CA ASP A 187 -5.93 -17.10 -4.52
C ASP A 187 -5.82 -17.95 -3.23
N ASP A 188 -5.28 -19.17 -3.34
CA ASP A 188 -5.08 -20.05 -2.18
C ASP A 188 -4.07 -19.44 -1.19
N HIS A 189 -2.93 -18.94 -1.69
CA HIS A 189 -1.90 -18.31 -0.85
C HIS A 189 -2.37 -16.98 -0.28
N LEU A 190 -3.10 -16.18 -1.06
CA LEU A 190 -3.65 -14.91 -0.60
C LEU A 190 -4.65 -15.13 0.54
N LYS A 191 -5.57 -16.09 0.40
CA LYS A 191 -6.53 -16.43 1.45
C LYS A 191 -5.85 -16.89 2.75
N ALA A 192 -4.79 -17.69 2.63
CA ALA A 192 -4.02 -18.14 3.79
C ALA A 192 -3.32 -16.96 4.49
N TRP A 193 -2.71 -16.06 3.70
CA TRP A 193 -2.04 -14.87 4.20
C TRP A 193 -3.02 -13.89 4.86
N GLU A 194 -4.16 -13.60 4.24
CA GLU A 194 -5.24 -12.78 4.80
C GLU A 194 -5.72 -13.30 6.17
N ALA A 195 -5.88 -14.62 6.31
CA ALA A 195 -6.26 -15.24 7.57
C ALA A 195 -5.20 -15.06 8.67
N ALA A 196 -3.92 -15.01 8.31
CA ALA A 196 -2.84 -14.70 9.23
C ALA A 196 -2.81 -13.21 9.59
N CYS A 197 -2.97 -12.31 8.61
CA CYS A 197 -3.02 -10.85 8.82
C CYS A 197 -4.13 -10.44 9.80
N LYS A 198 -5.29 -11.11 9.77
CA LYS A 198 -6.40 -10.87 10.71
C LYS A 198 -6.07 -11.11 12.19
N LYS A 199 -4.97 -11.81 12.49
CA LYS A 199 -4.48 -12.04 13.86
C LYS A 199 -3.50 -10.97 14.33
N MET A 200 -3.08 -10.08 13.45
CA MET A 200 -2.13 -9.02 13.77
C MET A 200 -2.85 -7.80 14.36
N SER A 201 -2.10 -6.95 15.06
CA SER A 201 -2.62 -5.68 15.59
C SER A 201 -3.04 -4.74 14.46
N LYS A 202 -4.03 -3.86 14.69
CA LYS A 202 -4.36 -2.76 13.76
C LYS A 202 -3.25 -1.71 13.65
N ASP A 203 -2.34 -1.66 14.63
CA ASP A 203 -1.17 -0.79 14.60
C ASP A 203 0.00 -1.38 13.79
N THR A 204 -0.19 -2.56 13.19
CA THR A 204 0.79 -3.17 12.29
C THR A 204 0.96 -2.30 11.04
N LEU A 205 2.20 -2.03 10.66
CA LEU A 205 2.52 -1.34 9.42
C LEU A 205 2.42 -2.29 8.22
N PRO A 206 2.09 -1.77 7.03
CA PRO A 206 2.00 -2.57 5.80
C PRO A 206 3.24 -3.43 5.52
N ALA A 207 4.44 -2.90 5.80
CA ALA A 207 5.71 -3.64 5.63
C ALA A 207 5.84 -4.87 6.55
N GLU A 208 5.21 -4.87 7.73
CA GLU A 208 5.29 -5.97 8.71
C GLU A 208 4.41 -7.15 8.30
N TYR A 209 3.26 -6.90 7.66
CA TYR A 209 2.42 -7.98 7.12
C TYR A 209 3.18 -8.84 6.11
N ALA A 210 4.14 -8.26 5.38
CA ALA A 210 4.96 -8.98 4.42
C ALA A 210 6.08 -9.82 5.07
N GLN A 211 6.26 -9.75 6.39
CA GLN A 211 7.26 -10.53 7.13
C GLN A 211 6.69 -11.84 7.69
N ILE A 212 5.37 -12.01 7.70
CA ILE A 212 4.74 -13.25 8.20
C ILE A 212 4.96 -14.38 7.20
N GLN A 213 5.17 -15.60 7.71
CA GLN A 213 5.57 -16.76 6.91
C GLN A 213 4.58 -17.09 5.78
N GLU A 214 3.29 -16.82 5.98
CA GLU A 214 2.22 -17.07 5.00
C GLU A 214 2.35 -16.15 3.77
N CYS A 215 3.16 -15.09 3.82
CA CYS A 215 3.50 -14.24 2.68
C CYS A 215 4.52 -14.90 1.72
N ASN A 216 5.36 -15.82 2.22
CA ASN A 216 6.45 -16.42 1.43
C ASN A 216 5.96 -17.14 0.15
N PRO A 217 4.87 -17.92 0.17
CA PRO A 217 4.34 -18.52 -1.05
C PRO A 217 3.91 -17.49 -2.12
N LEU A 218 3.40 -16.31 -1.71
CA LEU A 218 3.07 -15.23 -2.65
C LEU A 218 4.32 -14.61 -3.26
N LEU A 219 5.35 -14.36 -2.44
CA LEU A 219 6.67 -13.91 -2.93
C LEU A 219 7.28 -14.91 -3.91
N ALA A 220 7.08 -16.22 -3.66
CA ALA A 220 7.55 -17.28 -4.54
C ALA A 220 6.83 -17.31 -5.91
N LEU A 221 5.68 -16.64 -6.07
CA LEU A 221 5.06 -16.46 -7.38
C LEU A 221 5.73 -15.34 -8.19
N GLY A 222 6.42 -14.39 -7.54
CA GLY A 222 7.21 -13.35 -8.19
C GLY A 222 6.38 -12.22 -8.84
N PRO A 223 7.02 -11.30 -9.58
CA PRO A 223 6.38 -10.06 -10.05
C PRO A 223 5.17 -10.25 -10.98
N LYS A 224 5.00 -11.44 -11.54
CA LYS A 224 3.86 -11.77 -12.44
C LYS A 224 2.49 -11.66 -11.77
N ILE A 225 2.42 -11.69 -10.44
CA ILE A 225 1.17 -11.50 -9.71
C ILE A 225 0.85 -10.03 -9.39
N LEU A 226 1.72 -9.07 -9.74
CA LEU A 226 1.48 -7.64 -9.46
C LEU A 226 0.13 -7.13 -10.01
N PRO A 227 -0.30 -7.44 -11.25
CA PRO A 227 -1.63 -7.02 -11.72
C PRO A 227 -2.76 -7.61 -10.87
N LEU A 228 -2.62 -8.85 -10.41
CA LEU A 228 -3.62 -9.54 -9.59
C LEU A 228 -3.70 -8.93 -8.19
N LEU A 229 -2.54 -8.55 -7.64
CA LEU A 229 -2.45 -7.90 -6.34
C LEU A 229 -3.04 -6.49 -6.38
N VAL A 230 -2.68 -5.69 -7.39
CA VAL A 230 -3.10 -4.30 -7.52
C VAL A 230 -4.60 -4.18 -7.80
N GLU A 231 -5.19 -5.13 -8.52
CA GLU A 231 -6.64 -5.20 -8.75
C GLU A 231 -7.44 -5.32 -7.43
N LYS A 232 -6.85 -5.87 -6.35
CA LYS A 232 -7.52 -5.99 -5.05
C LYS A 232 -7.48 -4.70 -4.21
N PHE A 233 -6.52 -3.80 -4.43
CA PHE A 233 -6.35 -2.59 -3.59
C PHE A 233 -7.57 -1.67 -3.48
N PRO A 234 -8.38 -1.45 -4.53
CA PRO A 234 -9.56 -0.59 -4.44
C PRO A 234 -10.64 -1.07 -3.47
N SER A 235 -10.60 -2.33 -3.02
CA SER A 235 -11.58 -2.91 -2.10
C SER A 235 -11.55 -2.33 -0.67
N GLY A 236 -10.62 -1.40 -0.37
CA GLY A 236 -10.58 -0.64 0.89
C GLY A 236 -9.93 -1.37 2.05
N ASP A 237 -10.18 -2.67 2.19
CA ASP A 237 -9.67 -3.51 3.29
C ASP A 237 -8.33 -4.19 2.98
N PHE A 238 -7.78 -3.97 1.78
CA PHE A 238 -6.60 -4.67 1.27
C PHE A 238 -5.27 -3.92 1.48
N GLY A 239 -5.28 -2.88 2.32
CA GLY A 239 -4.10 -2.04 2.55
C GLY A 239 -2.92 -2.76 3.21
N PHE A 240 -3.18 -3.85 3.94
CA PHE A 240 -2.13 -4.72 4.51
C PHE A 240 -1.18 -5.28 3.44
N ALA A 241 -1.63 -5.38 2.18
CA ALA A 241 -0.87 -5.99 1.11
C ALA A 241 0.18 -5.07 0.46
N ALA A 242 0.25 -3.79 0.86
CA ALA A 242 1.23 -2.85 0.32
C ALA A 242 2.68 -3.30 0.54
N GLY A 243 3.00 -3.93 1.69
CA GLY A 243 4.34 -4.48 1.93
C GLY A 243 4.71 -5.65 1.00
N LEU A 244 3.74 -6.46 0.55
CA LEU A 244 3.98 -7.50 -0.46
C LEU A 244 4.24 -6.85 -1.83
N TYR A 245 3.48 -5.81 -2.18
CA TYR A 245 3.71 -5.05 -3.41
C TYR A 245 5.15 -4.50 -3.45
N ASP A 246 5.60 -3.82 -2.39
CA ASP A 246 6.95 -3.26 -2.32
C ASP A 246 8.05 -4.32 -2.50
N LYS A 247 7.84 -5.54 -2.00
CA LYS A 247 8.79 -6.65 -2.18
C LYS A 247 8.79 -7.24 -3.60
N LEU A 248 7.66 -7.15 -4.31
CA LEU A 248 7.51 -7.65 -5.68
C LEU A 248 7.87 -6.61 -6.74
N GLN A 249 7.77 -5.32 -6.41
CA GLN A 249 8.10 -4.21 -7.29
C GLN A 249 9.59 -3.89 -7.22
N SER A 250 10.35 -4.27 -8.24
CA SER A 250 11.79 -3.99 -8.33
C SER A 250 12.11 -2.52 -8.65
N ASP A 251 11.16 -1.78 -9.23
CA ASP A 251 11.38 -0.40 -9.66
C ASP A 251 10.77 0.58 -8.65
N HIS A 252 11.64 1.18 -7.83
CA HIS A 252 11.26 2.08 -6.74
C HIS A 252 10.46 3.32 -7.19
N ARG A 253 10.50 3.68 -8.48
CA ARG A 253 9.68 4.77 -9.03
C ARG A 253 8.18 4.48 -8.93
N TYR A 254 7.81 3.20 -8.86
CA TYR A 254 6.42 2.75 -8.72
C TYR A 254 6.08 2.31 -7.30
N THR A 255 6.96 2.56 -6.33
CA THR A 255 6.69 2.33 -4.90
C THR A 255 6.37 3.66 -4.20
N VAL A 256 5.62 3.61 -3.11
CA VAL A 256 5.41 4.82 -2.29
C VAL A 256 6.75 5.22 -1.66
N PRO A 257 7.22 6.47 -1.87
CA PRO A 257 8.48 6.93 -1.30
C PRO A 257 8.53 6.81 0.23
N ALA A 258 9.71 6.48 0.78
CA ALA A 258 9.89 6.27 2.22
C ALA A 258 9.65 7.55 3.06
N ASP A 259 9.84 8.74 2.47
CA ASP A 259 9.60 10.03 3.11
C ASP A 259 8.10 10.40 3.18
N ARG A 260 7.22 9.67 2.49
CA ARG A 260 5.76 9.79 2.59
C ARG A 260 5.20 9.00 3.75
N VAL A 261 5.67 9.33 4.96
CA VAL A 261 5.27 8.68 6.22
C VAL A 261 3.75 8.75 6.44
N ASP A 262 3.11 9.85 6.02
CA ASP A 262 1.66 10.04 6.06
C ASP A 262 0.89 8.95 5.28
N ILE A 263 1.42 8.56 4.12
CA ILE A 263 0.86 7.50 3.29
C ILE A 263 1.25 6.12 3.86
N LYS A 264 2.54 5.89 4.16
CA LYS A 264 3.07 4.60 4.66
C LYS A 264 2.45 4.16 5.99
N CYS A 265 1.98 5.11 6.81
CA CYS A 265 1.30 4.83 8.07
C CYS A 265 -0.23 4.67 7.90
N THR A 266 -0.77 4.87 6.70
CA THR A 266 -2.20 4.80 6.43
C THR A 266 -2.47 3.72 5.39
N LEU A 267 -2.85 2.51 5.84
CA LEU A 267 -3.04 1.31 4.99
C LEU A 267 -3.83 1.60 3.70
N LYS A 268 -4.95 2.32 3.83
CA LYS A 268 -5.83 2.65 2.70
C LYS A 268 -5.21 3.72 1.77
N ALA A 269 -4.47 4.68 2.29
CA ALA A 269 -3.81 5.68 1.47
C ALA A 269 -2.68 5.05 0.64
N GLU A 270 -1.92 4.14 1.26
CA GLU A 270 -0.82 3.45 0.59
C GLU A 270 -1.31 2.57 -0.56
N SER A 271 -2.34 1.76 -0.33
CA SER A 271 -2.91 0.91 -1.38
C SER A 271 -3.43 1.72 -2.58
N LEU A 272 -4.12 2.83 -2.32
CA LEU A 272 -4.63 3.70 -3.39
C LEU A 272 -3.50 4.45 -4.11
N LYS A 273 -2.43 4.83 -3.39
CA LYS A 273 -1.26 5.43 -4.04
C LYS A 273 -0.51 4.41 -4.90
N ILE A 274 -0.45 3.15 -4.49
CA ILE A 274 0.11 2.06 -5.31
C ILE A 274 -0.72 1.86 -6.59
N VAL A 275 -2.05 1.92 -6.50
CA VAL A 275 -2.93 1.88 -7.68
C VAL A 275 -2.57 3.02 -8.65
N ASP A 276 -2.41 4.25 -8.16
CA ASP A 276 -2.00 5.38 -9.02
C ASP A 276 -0.65 5.09 -9.71
N LEU A 277 0.36 4.70 -8.94
CA LEU A 277 1.71 4.45 -9.45
C LEU A 277 1.74 3.30 -10.46
N TYR A 278 1.02 2.21 -10.19
CA TYR A 278 1.06 1.01 -11.02
C TYR A 278 0.10 1.08 -12.22
N VAL A 279 -1.12 1.53 -12.01
CA VAL A 279 -2.16 1.52 -13.05
C VAL A 279 -2.07 2.77 -13.92
N GLU A 280 -1.94 3.95 -13.31
CA GLU A 280 -1.98 5.22 -14.05
C GLU A 280 -0.62 5.58 -14.63
N ASP A 281 0.45 5.47 -13.84
CA ASP A 281 1.77 5.89 -14.33
C ASP A 281 2.44 4.76 -15.13
N PHE A 282 2.56 3.56 -14.56
CA PHE A 282 3.21 2.45 -15.22
C PHE A 282 2.37 1.86 -16.36
N PHE A 283 1.16 1.36 -16.07
CA PHE A 283 0.38 0.65 -17.07
C PHE A 283 -0.19 1.56 -18.17
N ASN A 284 -0.90 2.64 -17.80
CA ASN A 284 -1.63 3.46 -18.78
C ASN A 284 -0.71 4.28 -19.69
N VAL A 285 0.34 4.90 -19.15
CA VAL A 285 1.18 5.83 -19.92
C VAL A 285 2.27 5.08 -20.68
N ILE A 286 2.97 4.17 -19.99
CA ILE A 286 4.21 3.59 -20.51
C ILE A 286 3.91 2.26 -21.20
N VAL A 287 3.37 1.28 -20.46
CA VAL A 287 3.12 -0.07 -21.01
C VAL A 287 2.11 -0.04 -22.13
N ARG A 288 0.95 0.58 -21.94
CA ARG A 288 -0.12 0.56 -22.94
C ARG A 288 0.30 1.24 -24.24
N THR A 289 1.01 2.36 -24.17
CA THR A 289 1.55 3.03 -25.36
C THR A 289 2.55 2.12 -26.08
N ALA A 290 3.49 1.51 -25.34
CA ALA A 290 4.48 0.61 -25.92
C ALA A 290 3.83 -0.62 -26.58
N LEU A 291 2.90 -1.27 -25.89
CA LEU A 291 2.15 -2.42 -26.42
C LEU A 291 1.34 -2.03 -27.66
N GLN A 292 0.64 -0.89 -27.66
CA GLN A 292 -0.13 -0.43 -28.81
C GLN A 292 0.74 -0.14 -30.04
N ASN A 293 1.89 0.51 -29.83
CA ASN A 293 2.84 0.75 -30.91
C ASN A 293 3.39 -0.57 -31.46
N PHE A 294 3.66 -1.54 -30.59
CA PHE A 294 4.13 -2.86 -31.00
C PHE A 294 3.06 -3.68 -31.75
N GLU A 295 1.80 -3.62 -31.33
CA GLU A 295 0.69 -4.32 -32.01
C GLU A 295 0.35 -3.73 -33.38
N LYS A 296 0.63 -2.43 -33.57
CA LYS A 296 0.33 -1.69 -34.79
C LYS A 296 1.56 -0.87 -35.21
N PRO A 297 2.67 -1.55 -35.58
CA PRO A 297 3.88 -0.85 -35.92
C PRO A 297 3.65 -0.02 -37.18
N LYS A 298 4.27 1.16 -37.26
CA LYS A 298 4.12 2.06 -38.42
C LYS A 298 4.56 1.40 -39.73
N LYS A 299 5.52 0.46 -39.64
CA LYS A 299 5.98 -0.39 -40.73
C LYS A 299 6.10 -1.82 -40.23
N PRO A 300 5.70 -2.84 -41.00
CA PRO A 300 5.97 -4.23 -40.65
C PRO A 300 7.46 -4.49 -40.53
N PHE A 301 7.87 -5.28 -39.55
CA PHE A 301 9.26 -5.73 -39.40
C PHE A 301 9.60 -6.78 -40.47
N ALA A 302 10.70 -6.60 -41.20
CA ALA A 302 11.13 -7.53 -42.24
C ALA A 302 11.75 -8.82 -41.67
N ASN A 303 12.38 -8.74 -40.50
CA ASN A 303 13.01 -9.89 -39.84
C ASN A 303 13.11 -9.69 -38.32
N ARG A 304 13.52 -10.76 -37.60
CA ARG A 304 13.65 -10.76 -36.14
C ARG A 304 14.61 -9.68 -35.65
N GLN A 305 15.71 -9.41 -36.35
CA GLN A 305 16.67 -8.39 -35.93
C GLN A 305 16.08 -6.97 -36.00
N GLU A 306 15.31 -6.66 -37.05
CA GLU A 306 14.62 -5.37 -37.16
C GLU A 306 13.62 -5.19 -36.02
N LEU A 307 12.87 -6.24 -35.67
CA LEU A 307 11.95 -6.22 -34.52
C LEU A 307 12.71 -5.95 -33.21
N LEU A 308 13.78 -6.70 -32.93
CA LEU A 308 14.53 -6.59 -31.68
C LEU A 308 15.34 -5.28 -31.55
N LYS A 309 15.55 -4.56 -32.66
CA LYS A 309 16.17 -3.23 -32.69
C LYS A 309 15.14 -2.09 -32.80
N SER A 310 13.86 -2.42 -32.87
CA SER A 310 12.81 -1.42 -32.97
C SER A 310 12.62 -0.67 -31.66
N ASN A 311 12.23 0.61 -31.74
CA ASN A 311 11.90 1.39 -30.55
C ASN A 311 10.75 0.73 -29.79
N GLU A 312 9.80 0.12 -30.49
CA GLU A 312 8.67 -0.58 -29.90
C GLU A 312 9.11 -1.76 -29.00
N PHE A 313 10.09 -2.55 -29.44
CA PHE A 313 10.66 -3.61 -28.60
C PHE A 313 11.46 -3.04 -27.44
N LEU A 314 12.29 -2.01 -27.69
CA LEU A 314 13.13 -1.40 -26.66
C LEU A 314 12.30 -0.75 -25.55
N ASP A 315 11.20 -0.09 -25.90
CA ASP A 315 10.24 0.50 -24.94
C ASP A 315 9.66 -0.57 -24.02
N ILE A 316 9.31 -1.75 -24.57
CA ILE A 316 8.82 -2.91 -23.81
C ILE A 316 9.95 -3.53 -22.97
N ALA A 317 11.12 -3.74 -23.55
CA ALA A 317 12.28 -4.33 -22.88
C ALA A 317 12.74 -3.48 -21.69
N GLN A 318 12.70 -2.14 -21.82
CA GLN A 318 13.02 -1.20 -20.74
C GLN A 318 12.08 -1.34 -19.53
N GLN A 319 10.84 -1.80 -19.74
CA GLN A 319 9.93 -2.04 -18.62
C GLN A 319 10.35 -3.24 -17.78
N GLY A 320 11.14 -4.14 -18.34
CA GLY A 320 11.51 -5.40 -17.71
C GLY A 320 10.31 -6.32 -17.58
N TRP A 321 10.40 -7.31 -16.71
CA TRP A 321 9.50 -8.44 -16.71
C TRP A 321 8.09 -8.10 -16.22
N LYS A 322 7.91 -6.99 -15.48
CA LYS A 322 6.59 -6.49 -15.07
C LYS A 322 5.61 -6.25 -16.22
N VAL A 323 6.10 -6.13 -17.47
CA VAL A 323 5.26 -6.01 -18.67
C VAL A 323 4.69 -7.35 -19.17
N ILE A 324 5.25 -8.49 -18.76
CA ILE A 324 4.94 -9.83 -19.29
C ILE A 324 3.46 -10.22 -19.11
N PRO A 325 2.80 -10.00 -17.95
CA PRO A 325 1.37 -10.31 -17.82
C PRO A 325 0.52 -9.58 -18.86
N PHE A 326 0.88 -8.34 -19.22
CA PHE A 326 0.17 -7.55 -20.21
C PHE A 326 0.49 -7.99 -21.64
N MET A 327 1.74 -8.35 -21.93
CA MET A 327 2.09 -8.98 -23.21
C MET A 327 1.34 -10.29 -23.42
N LEU A 328 1.20 -11.11 -22.38
CA LEU A 328 0.47 -12.38 -22.46
C LEU A 328 -1.02 -12.15 -22.67
N ASP A 329 -1.63 -11.16 -22.02
CA ASP A 329 -3.02 -10.77 -22.31
C ASP A 329 -3.19 -10.36 -23.79
N SER A 330 -2.30 -9.52 -24.32
CA SER A 330 -2.28 -9.16 -25.75
C SER A 330 -2.09 -10.38 -26.66
N TYR A 331 -1.21 -11.31 -26.29
CA TYR A 331 -0.96 -12.53 -27.05
C TYR A 331 -2.19 -13.46 -27.07
N ILE A 332 -2.83 -13.66 -25.92
CA ILE A 332 -4.08 -14.43 -25.80
C ILE A 332 -5.16 -13.83 -26.70
N LYS A 333 -5.35 -12.51 -26.68
CA LYS A 333 -6.34 -11.82 -27.53
C LYS A 333 -6.07 -12.05 -29.01
N GLN A 334 -4.85 -11.79 -29.47
CA GLN A 334 -4.49 -11.97 -30.87
C GLN A 334 -4.65 -13.43 -31.34
N HIS A 335 -4.25 -14.39 -30.50
CA HIS A 335 -4.42 -15.80 -30.84
C HIS A 335 -5.90 -16.18 -30.95
N ARG A 336 -6.76 -15.73 -30.03
CA ARG A 336 -8.21 -15.98 -30.09
C ARG A 336 -8.85 -15.40 -31.36
N GLU A 337 -8.32 -14.29 -31.85
CA GLU A 337 -8.75 -13.64 -33.09
C GLU A 337 -8.14 -14.28 -34.36
N GLY A 338 -7.30 -15.31 -34.22
CA GLY A 338 -6.62 -15.95 -35.35
C GLY A 338 -5.57 -15.06 -36.02
N LYS A 339 -5.10 -14.01 -35.33
CA LYS A 339 -4.08 -13.09 -35.85
C LYS A 339 -2.69 -13.67 -35.64
N ALA A 340 -1.82 -13.45 -36.62
CA ALA A 340 -0.39 -13.70 -36.44
C ALA A 340 0.14 -12.79 -35.32
N SER A 341 0.81 -13.39 -34.35
CA SER A 341 1.35 -12.70 -33.17
C SER A 341 2.87 -12.75 -33.18
N LEU A 342 3.49 -11.60 -32.97
CA LEU A 342 4.94 -11.47 -32.78
C LEU A 342 5.35 -11.63 -31.31
N TRP A 343 4.38 -11.77 -30.39
CA TRP A 343 4.63 -11.84 -28.96
C TRP A 343 5.51 -13.04 -28.56
N HIS A 344 5.42 -14.16 -29.27
CA HIS A 344 6.28 -15.32 -29.02
C HIS A 344 7.77 -14.99 -29.20
N ILE A 345 8.13 -14.12 -30.16
CA ILE A 345 9.53 -13.69 -30.40
C ILE A 345 10.00 -12.82 -29.24
N VAL A 346 9.17 -11.87 -28.81
CA VAL A 346 9.48 -10.99 -27.68
C VAL A 346 9.66 -11.81 -26.41
N LEU A 347 8.72 -12.70 -26.10
CA LEU A 347 8.80 -13.59 -24.95
C LEU A 347 10.04 -14.50 -25.00
N GLU A 348 10.38 -15.03 -26.19
CA GLU A 348 11.61 -15.81 -26.38
C GLU A 348 12.86 -15.02 -26.01
N GLU A 349 12.91 -13.75 -26.43
CA GLU A 349 14.05 -12.89 -26.14
C GLU A 349 14.15 -12.56 -24.65
N PHE A 350 13.01 -12.28 -23.99
CA PHE A 350 12.95 -12.08 -22.53
C PHE A 350 13.45 -13.31 -21.75
N ASN A 351 13.06 -14.52 -22.16
CA ASN A 351 13.44 -15.75 -21.45
C ASN A 351 14.86 -16.21 -21.76
N ASN A 352 15.36 -15.92 -22.96
CA ASN A 352 16.65 -16.43 -23.42
C ASN A 352 17.26 -15.52 -24.51
N PRO A 353 17.99 -14.46 -24.11
CA PRO A 353 18.54 -13.47 -25.05
C PRO A 353 19.78 -14.01 -25.81
N LYS A 354 19.66 -15.18 -26.46
CA LYS A 354 20.78 -15.88 -27.13
C LYS A 354 21.07 -15.42 -28.57
N GLY A 355 20.46 -14.33 -29.04
CA GLY A 355 20.93 -13.62 -30.24
C GLY A 355 20.88 -14.43 -31.54
N GLN A 356 19.94 -15.37 -31.70
CA GLN A 356 19.71 -15.98 -33.02
C GLN A 356 18.93 -14.99 -33.89
N THR A 357 19.66 -14.15 -34.63
CA THR A 357 19.13 -12.95 -35.33
C THR A 357 18.55 -13.21 -36.72
N ASP A 358 18.93 -14.32 -37.37
CA ASP A 358 18.71 -14.46 -38.83
C ASP A 358 17.51 -15.32 -39.21
N LYS A 359 16.69 -15.74 -38.23
CA LYS A 359 15.46 -16.51 -38.52
C LYS A 359 14.38 -15.58 -39.09
N PRO A 360 13.69 -15.97 -40.17
CA PRO A 360 12.49 -15.28 -40.63
C PRO A 360 11.45 -15.16 -39.50
N ILE A 361 10.69 -14.07 -39.49
CA ILE A 361 9.53 -13.94 -38.62
C ILE A 361 8.48 -14.94 -39.08
N ALA A 362 8.29 -16.02 -38.33
CA ALA A 362 7.18 -16.94 -38.51
C ALA A 362 5.99 -16.48 -37.66
N ALA A 363 4.77 -16.74 -38.12
CA ALA A 363 3.59 -16.57 -37.27
C ALA A 363 3.64 -17.58 -36.12
N SER A 364 3.21 -17.18 -34.92
CA SER A 364 3.14 -18.09 -33.78
C SER A 364 2.24 -19.29 -34.08
N THR A 365 2.71 -20.48 -33.73
CA THR A 365 1.88 -21.70 -33.75
C THR A 365 1.10 -21.85 -32.44
N LYS A 366 0.10 -22.74 -32.44
CA LYS A 366 -0.57 -23.15 -31.19
C LYS A 366 0.43 -23.74 -30.18
N ALA A 367 1.42 -24.50 -30.65
CA ALA A 367 2.43 -25.09 -29.79
C ALA A 367 3.31 -24.02 -29.11
N ASP A 368 3.63 -22.93 -29.82
CA ASP A 368 4.36 -21.81 -29.23
C ASP A 368 3.54 -21.12 -28.13
N PHE A 369 2.24 -20.94 -28.38
CA PHE A 369 1.33 -20.37 -27.40
C PHE A 369 1.23 -21.24 -26.15
N ASP A 370 0.94 -22.54 -26.31
CA ASP A 370 0.81 -23.49 -25.20
C ASP A 370 2.12 -23.54 -24.38
N LYS A 371 3.29 -23.49 -25.04
CA LYS A 371 4.60 -23.38 -24.39
C LYS A 371 4.73 -22.12 -23.52
N TRP A 372 4.28 -20.96 -24.01
CA TRP A 372 4.37 -19.71 -23.27
C TRP A 372 3.42 -19.63 -22.09
N ILE A 373 2.22 -20.18 -22.23
CA ILE A 373 1.28 -20.34 -21.12
C ILE A 373 1.86 -21.28 -20.05
N ASP A 374 2.42 -22.42 -20.45
CA ASP A 374 3.06 -23.36 -19.52
C ASP A 374 4.25 -22.72 -18.80
N TRP A 375 5.11 -22.01 -19.54
CA TRP A 375 6.24 -21.27 -18.98
C TRP A 375 5.77 -20.24 -17.94
N PHE A 376 4.76 -19.43 -18.26
CA PHE A 376 4.27 -18.39 -17.36
C PHE A 376 3.73 -18.95 -16.03
N ASN A 377 3.06 -20.11 -16.09
CA ASN A 377 2.62 -20.82 -14.89
C ASN A 377 3.79 -21.29 -14.02
N LYS A 378 4.89 -21.75 -14.63
CA LYS A 378 6.00 -22.43 -13.93
C LYS A 378 7.20 -21.56 -13.57
N VAL A 379 7.36 -20.40 -14.21
CA VAL A 379 8.56 -19.56 -14.05
C VAL A 379 8.71 -19.04 -12.62
N THR A 380 9.91 -19.19 -12.05
CA THR A 380 10.25 -18.88 -10.65
C THR A 380 10.87 -17.49 -10.49
N PRO A 381 10.78 -16.82 -9.32
CA PRO A 381 11.29 -15.46 -9.10
C PRO A 381 12.79 -15.29 -9.33
N GLN A 382 13.58 -16.36 -9.26
CA GLN A 382 15.00 -16.30 -9.62
C GLN A 382 15.18 -16.16 -11.14
N GLN A 383 14.34 -16.87 -11.90
CA GLN A 383 14.33 -16.73 -13.36
C GLN A 383 13.93 -15.29 -13.71
N TRP A 384 12.80 -14.80 -13.16
CA TRP A 384 12.61 -13.41 -12.67
C TRP A 384 13.73 -12.38 -12.91
N SER A 385 14.54 -12.27 -11.87
CA SER A 385 15.54 -11.24 -11.67
C SER A 385 16.70 -11.33 -12.65
N ASP A 386 17.07 -12.54 -13.07
CA ASP A 386 18.29 -12.76 -13.86
C ASP A 386 18.17 -12.24 -15.30
N GLY A 387 16.94 -12.03 -15.79
CA GLY A 387 16.70 -11.49 -17.13
C GLY A 387 16.44 -9.99 -17.20
N ASP A 388 15.98 -9.34 -16.13
CA ASP A 388 15.73 -7.89 -16.12
C ASP A 388 17.01 -7.10 -16.45
N HIS A 389 18.13 -7.46 -15.80
CA HIS A 389 19.42 -6.81 -16.06
C HIS A 389 19.98 -7.15 -17.45
N LYS A 390 19.92 -8.43 -17.85
CA LYS A 390 20.60 -8.92 -19.06
C LYS A 390 19.94 -8.45 -20.36
N LEU A 391 18.62 -8.30 -20.37
CA LEU A 391 17.90 -7.89 -21.56
C LEU A 391 18.15 -6.41 -21.87
N TYR A 392 18.01 -5.55 -20.86
CA TYR A 392 18.19 -4.11 -21.02
C TYR A 392 19.65 -3.77 -21.36
N GLU A 393 20.62 -4.30 -20.61
CA GLU A 393 22.06 -4.05 -20.87
C GLU A 393 22.51 -4.50 -22.26
N LYS A 394 21.96 -5.61 -22.77
CA LYS A 394 22.30 -6.12 -24.11
C LYS A 394 21.90 -5.12 -25.20
N TYR A 395 20.70 -4.57 -25.13
CA TYR A 395 20.16 -3.75 -26.20
C TYR A 395 20.40 -2.25 -26.03
N GLN A 396 20.73 -1.79 -24.81
CA GLN A 396 21.11 -0.39 -24.58
C GLN A 396 22.46 -0.04 -25.21
N ASN A 397 23.39 -1.00 -25.30
CA ASN A 397 24.71 -0.79 -25.90
C ASN A 397 24.71 -0.79 -27.45
N ASP A 398 23.60 -1.20 -28.06
CA ASP A 398 23.42 -1.25 -29.52
C ASP A 398 22.74 0.03 -30.08
N ILE A 399 22.38 0.98 -29.20
CA ILE A 399 21.82 2.31 -29.50
C ILE A 399 22.92 3.35 -29.29
#